data_AF-A0A2G6H246-F1
#
_entry.id   AF-A0A2G6H246-F1
#
_cell.length_a   1.000
_cell.length_b   1.000
_cell.length_c   1.000
_cell.angle_alpha   90.00
_cell.angle_beta   90.00
_cell.angle_gamma   90.00
#
_symmetry.space_group_name_H-M   'P 1'
#
loop_
_entity.id
_entity.type
_entity.pdbx_description
1 polymer ?
#
loop_
_entity_poly.entity_id
_entity_poly.type
_entity_poly.pdbx_seq_one_letter_code
_entity_poly.pdbx_strand_id
1 'polypeptide(L)' 'MMKPTLFIFSGLPGTGKSAIAKELAKVVRATYLRIDTVEQAIRDLCDFKVEGE' A
#
# COMPACT_ATOMS: atom_id res chain seq x y z
N MET A 1 26.05 -0.81 -1.39
CA MET A 1 24.86 -1.23 -0.63
C MET A 1 23.63 -0.69 -1.33
N MET A 2 22.56 -1.49 -1.48
CA MET A 2 21.28 -0.98 -2.00
C MET A 2 20.59 -0.16 -0.92
N LYS A 3 20.17 1.07 -1.27
CA LYS A 3 19.38 1.92 -0.38
C LYS A 3 17.92 1.42 -0.38
N PRO A 4 17.28 1.24 0.78
CA PRO A 4 15.85 0.96 0.84
C PRO A 4 15.08 2.07 0.11
N THR A 5 14.12 1.68 -0.73
CA THR A 5 13.30 2.60 -1.52
C THR A 5 11.82 2.30 -1.30
N LEU A 6 11.05 3.33 -0.95
CA LEU A 6 9.60 3.26 -0.80
C LEU A 6 8.95 4.04 -1.95
N PHE A 7 8.13 3.35 -2.76
CA PHE A 7 7.34 3.96 -3.82
C PHE A 7 5.93 4.27 -3.29
N ILE A 8 5.50 5.53 -3.36
CA ILE A 8 4.17 5.96 -2.92
C ILE A 8 3.37 6.42 -4.14
N PHE A 9 2.18 5.85 -4.33
CA PHE A 9 1.28 6.20 -5.43
C PHE A 9 0.03 6.91 -4.88
N SER A 10 -0.20 8.16 -5.32
CA SER A 10 -1.34 8.99 -4.93
C SER A 10 -2.21 9.38 -6.15
N GLY A 11 -3.45 9.83 -5.92
CA GLY A 11 -4.38 10.26 -6.96
C GLY A 11 -5.81 9.75 -6.78
N LEU A 12 -6.76 10.30 -7.54
CA LEU A 12 -8.20 10.04 -7.41
C LEU A 12 -8.58 8.55 -7.59
N PRO A 13 -9.72 8.09 -7.02
CA PRO A 13 -10.23 6.74 -7.26
C PRO A 13 -10.32 6.43 -8.76
N GLY A 14 -9.95 5.21 -9.16
CA GLY A 14 -10.01 4.78 -10.56
C GLY A 14 -8.83 5.18 -11.46
N THR A 15 -7.84 5.96 -10.99
CA THR A 15 -6.67 6.39 -11.81
C THR A 15 -5.61 5.31 -12.09
N GLY A 16 -5.83 4.05 -11.69
CA GLY A 16 -4.92 2.94 -12.02
C GLY A 16 -3.70 2.78 -11.10
N LYS A 17 -3.59 3.52 -9.99
CA LYS A 17 -2.49 3.42 -9.00
C LYS A 17 -2.18 1.98 -8.59
N SER A 18 -3.20 1.21 -8.21
CA SER A 18 -3.04 -0.18 -7.77
C SER A 18 -2.56 -1.11 -8.89
N ALA A 19 -2.84 -0.79 -10.16
CA ALA A 19 -2.36 -1.57 -11.29
C ALA A 19 -0.84 -1.36 -11.47
N ILE A 20 -0.40 -0.10 -11.52
CA ILE A 20 1.03 0.23 -11.68
C ILE A 20 1.84 -0.25 -10.47
N ALA A 21 1.34 -0.06 -9.25
CA ALA A 21 2.04 -0.47 -8.04
C ALA A 21 2.28 -1.99 -7.98
N LYS A 22 1.30 -2.81 -8.42
CA LYS A 22 1.45 -4.28 -8.48
C LYS A 22 2.48 -4.71 -9.51
N GLU A 23 2.46 -4.12 -10.71
CA GLU A 23 3.42 -4.46 -11.76
C GLU A 23 4.84 -3.98 -11.41
N LEU A 24 4.97 -2.77 -10.87
CA LEU A 24 6.26 -2.26 -10.41
C LEU A 24 6.86 -3.17 -9.33
N ALA A 25 6.06 -3.57 -8.33
CA ALA A 25 6.51 -4.46 -7.26
C ALA A 25 7.06 -5.79 -7.80
N LYS A 26 6.43 -6.37 -8.83
CA LYS A 26 6.95 -7.57 -9.51
C LYS A 26 8.30 -7.30 -10.20
N VAL A 27 8.43 -6.21 -10.94
CA VAL A 27 9.64 -5.85 -11.69
C VAL A 27 10.83 -5.62 -10.76
N VAL A 28 10.64 -4.84 -9.69
CA VAL A 28 11.73 -4.52 -8.75
C VAL A 28 11.88 -5.53 -7.62
N ARG A 29 11.06 -6.60 -7.61
CA ARG A 29 10.98 -7.60 -6.54
C ARG A 29 10.75 -6.97 -5.16
N ALA A 30 9.89 -5.95 -5.11
CA ALA A 30 9.50 -5.27 -3.88
C ALA A 30 8.22 -5.87 -3.29
N THR A 31 8.03 -5.68 -1.99
CA THR A 31 6.76 -5.97 -1.33
C THR A 31 5.70 -4.97 -1.78
N TYR A 32 4.55 -5.47 -2.22
CA TYR A 32 3.36 -4.66 -2.46
C TYR A 32 2.60 -4.43 -1.16
N LEU A 33 2.45 -3.16 -0.75
CA LEU A 33 1.74 -2.77 0.47
C LEU A 33 0.54 -1.87 0.12
N ARG A 34 -0.62 -2.13 0.71
CA ARG A 34 -1.76 -1.22 0.69
C ARG A 34 -2.15 -0.84 2.11
N ILE A 35 -2.30 0.46 2.35
CA ILE A 35 -2.63 1.00 3.68
C ILE A 35 -4.02 0.53 4.14
N ASP A 36 -5.02 0.57 3.26
CA ASP A 36 -6.39 0.11 3.55
C ASP A 36 -6.45 -1.31 4.14
N THR A 37 -5.59 -2.21 3.66
CA THR A 37 -5.51 -3.60 4.14
C THR A 37 -4.91 -3.67 5.54
N VAL A 38 -3.93 -2.82 5.84
CA VAL A 38 -3.33 -2.71 7.18
C VAL A 38 -4.34 -2.12 8.16
N GLU A 39 -5.04 -1.06 7.76
CA GLU A 39 -6.08 -0.43 8.58
C GLU A 39 -7.20 -1.41 8.90
N GLN A 40 -7.69 -2.16 7.90
CA GLN A 40 -8.71 -3.19 8.10
C GLN A 40 -8.24 -4.26 9.09
N ALA A 41 -7.00 -4.76 8.94
CA ALA A 41 -6.46 -5.77 9.85
C ALA A 41 -6.35 -5.27 11.30
N ILE A 42 -5.97 -4.00 11.50
CA ILE A 42 -5.91 -3.40 12.84
C ILE A 42 -7.31 -3.26 13.44
N ARG A 43 -8.31 -2.85 12.67
CA ARG A 43 -9.71 -2.79 13.12
C ARG A 43 -10.19 -4.18 13.55
N ASP A 44 -9.97 -5.19 12.72
CA ASP A 44 -10.49 -6.54 12.92
C ASP A 44 -9.82 -7.28 14.09
N LEU A 45 -8.52 -7.09 14.27
CA LEU A 45 -7.73 -7.86 15.26
C LEU A 45 -7.57 -7.16 16.60
N CYS A 46 -7.62 -5.83 16.63
CA CYS A 46 -7.29 -5.04 17.81
C CYS A 46 -8.49 -4.25 18.36
N ASP A 47 -9.67 -4.32 17.71
CA ASP A 47 -10.84 -3.47 18.01
C ASP A 47 -10.46 -1.99 18.14
N PHE A 48 -9.49 -1.57 17.31
CA PHE A 48 -8.93 -0.23 17.36
C PHE A 48 -9.56 0.63 16.27
N LYS A 49 -10.05 1.80 16.65
CA LYS A 49 -10.55 2.79 15.69
C LYS A 49 -9.35 3.39 14.95
N VAL A 50 -9.06 2.86 13.77
CA VAL A 50 -8.10 3.47 12.86
C VAL A 50 -8.74 4.70 12.21
N GLU A 51 -8.04 5.82 12.16
CA GLU A 51 -8.46 7.03 11.45
C GLU A 51 -7.45 7.25 10.31
N GLY A 52 -7.93 7.11 9.09
CA GLY A 52 -7.14 7.18 7.85
C GLY A 52 -8.04 7.81 6.80
N GLU A 53 -7.84 9.12 6.59
CA GLU A 53 -8.78 10.11 6.03
C GLU A 53 -9.93 10.53 6.95
#